data_AF-A0AAU9IXS1-F1
#
_entry.id   AF-A0AAU9IXS1-F1
#
_cell.length_a   1.000
_cell.length_b   1.000
_cell.length_c   1.000
_cell.angle_alpha   90.00
_cell.angle_beta   90.00
_cell.angle_gamma   90.00
#
_symmetry.space_group_name_H-M   'P 1'
#
loop_
_entity.id
_entity.type
_entity.pdbx_description
1 polymer ?
#
loop_
_entity_poly.entity_id
_entity_poly.type
_entity_poly.pdbx_seq_one_letter_code
_entity_poly.pdbx_strand_id
1 'polypeptide(L)'
;MIFFIFLHIASAALLGERTVLTSSAVEGELLRVRYVLNNTFEHEIRNVALFDPSFTRSNVIFVEGKSKAKLTYGTIKSGKAYHVDLDMIPRSPNKIPLLIANATYELPDSSIQTIPLFSEGEINVISKRKSFLNDVKVSQVFYLWLFMCLITIVPILYSFQIRKAKNNLIKSKSS
;
A
#
# COMPACT_ATOMS: atom_id res chain seq x y z
N MET A 1 -6.86 -23.26 -39.81
CA MET A 1 -7.37 -22.09 -39.08
C MET A 1 -7.99 -22.60 -37.79
N ILE A 2 -7.23 -22.61 -36.69
CA ILE A 2 -7.68 -23.15 -35.40
C ILE A 2 -8.05 -21.95 -34.53
N PHE A 3 -9.36 -21.71 -34.37
CA PHE A 3 -9.88 -20.77 -33.39
C PHE A 3 -9.78 -21.44 -32.01
N PHE A 4 -8.76 -21.05 -31.23
CA PHE A 4 -8.76 -21.31 -29.79
C PHE A 4 -9.74 -20.34 -29.14
N ILE A 5 -10.98 -20.81 -28.92
CA ILE A 5 -11.91 -20.14 -28.01
C ILE A 5 -11.38 -20.40 -26.60
N PHE A 6 -10.70 -19.42 -26.03
CA PHE A 6 -10.46 -19.36 -24.59
C PHE A 6 -11.81 -19.16 -23.91
N LEU A 7 -12.51 -20.25 -23.61
CA LEU A 7 -13.62 -20.24 -22.68
C LEU A 7 -13.02 -19.95 -21.29
N HIS A 8 -12.95 -18.67 -20.91
CA HIS A 8 -12.72 -18.28 -19.51
C HIS A 8 -13.91 -18.79 -18.70
N ILE A 9 -13.84 -20.04 -18.24
CA ILE A 9 -14.64 -20.48 -17.11
C ILE A 9 -14.07 -19.71 -15.91
N ALA A 10 -14.56 -18.50 -15.70
CA ALA A 10 -14.38 -17.79 -14.44
C ALA A 10 -15.12 -18.62 -13.39
N SER A 11 -14.41 -19.56 -12.78
CA SER A 11 -14.94 -20.31 -11.65
C SER A 11 -15.24 -19.28 -10.55
N ALA A 12 -16.51 -19.20 -10.17
CA ALA A 12 -16.95 -18.30 -9.13
C ALA A 12 -16.17 -18.57 -7.83
N ALA A 13 -15.56 -17.53 -7.29
CA ALA A 13 -14.68 -17.60 -6.13
C ALA A 13 -14.75 -16.33 -5.26
N LEU A 14 -14.38 -16.47 -4.00
CA LEU A 14 -14.05 -15.33 -3.16
C LEU A 14 -12.57 -15.00 -3.36
N LEU A 15 -12.29 -13.81 -3.87
CA LEU A 15 -10.93 -13.33 -4.10
C LEU A 15 -10.51 -12.38 -2.99
N GLY A 16 -9.22 -12.34 -2.67
CA GLY A 16 -8.67 -11.49 -1.62
C GLY A 16 -7.43 -10.72 -2.06
N GLU A 17 -7.37 -9.44 -1.69
CA GLU A 17 -6.17 -8.61 -1.75
C GLU A 17 -5.78 -8.11 -0.35
N ARG A 18 -4.47 -8.12 -0.06
CA ARG A 18 -3.88 -7.56 1.18
C ARG A 18 -2.88 -6.47 0.82
N THR A 19 -3.10 -5.28 1.34
CA THR A 19 -2.28 -4.10 1.04
C THR A 19 -1.81 -3.43 2.32
N VAL A 20 -0.51 -3.19 2.45
CA VAL A 20 0.05 -2.35 3.52
C VAL A 20 -0.10 -0.90 3.10
N LEU A 21 -0.90 -0.11 3.83
CA LEU A 21 -1.22 1.27 3.45
C LEU A 21 -0.21 2.30 3.95
N THR A 22 0.62 1.94 4.91
CA THR A 22 1.67 2.81 5.44
C THR A 22 2.91 2.70 4.59
N SER A 23 3.49 3.84 4.20
CA SER A 23 4.68 3.93 3.34
C SER A 23 5.90 3.21 3.92
N SER A 24 6.00 3.12 5.24
CA SER A 24 7.02 2.34 5.95
C SER A 24 6.47 1.83 7.27
N ALA A 25 6.80 0.59 7.63
CA ALA A 25 6.48 0.05 8.94
C ALA A 25 7.56 0.49 9.94
N VAL A 26 7.19 1.36 10.87
CA VAL A 26 8.11 1.91 11.88
C VAL A 26 7.69 1.44 13.27
N GLU A 27 8.66 1.05 14.07
CA GLU A 27 8.48 0.71 15.48
C GLU A 27 7.76 1.84 16.24
N GLY A 28 6.70 1.48 16.97
CA GLY A 28 5.94 2.43 17.79
C GLY A 28 5.04 3.38 17.00
N GLU A 29 4.92 3.21 15.68
CA GLU A 29 4.03 4.00 14.82
C GLU A 29 2.89 3.14 14.27
N LEU A 30 1.83 3.80 13.79
CA LEU A 30 0.66 3.12 13.25
C LEU A 30 1.06 2.38 11.96
N LEU A 31 0.81 1.07 11.93
CA LEU A 31 0.82 0.19 10.76
C LEU A 31 -0.63 -0.13 10.40
N ARG A 32 -1.05 0.23 9.19
CA ARG A 32 -2.39 -0.09 8.67
C ARG A 32 -2.28 -1.09 7.53
N VAL A 33 -2.99 -2.21 7.67
CA VAL A 33 -3.12 -3.21 6.62
C VAL A 33 -4.58 -3.28 6.19
N ARG A 34 -4.84 -3.10 4.89
CA ARG A 34 -6.16 -3.23 4.30
C ARG A 34 -6.34 -4.59 3.68
N TYR A 35 -7.47 -5.21 3.99
CA TYR A 35 -7.89 -6.47 3.40
C TYR A 35 -9.13 -6.24 2.57
N VAL A 36 -9.06 -6.51 1.28
CA VAL A 36 -10.18 -6.40 0.35
C VAL A 36 -10.63 -7.80 -0.04
N LEU A 37 -11.91 -8.11 0.14
CA LEU A 37 -12.51 -9.36 -0.31
C LEU A 37 -13.53 -9.05 -1.41
N ASN A 38 -13.40 -9.72 -2.56
CA ASN A 38 -14.27 -9.57 -3.72
C ASN A 38 -15.06 -10.85 -3.97
N ASN A 39 -16.38 -10.75 -3.92
CA ASN A 39 -17.28 -11.85 -4.22
C ASN A 39 -17.54 -11.91 -5.73
N THR A 40 -17.03 -12.94 -6.40
CA THR A 40 -17.30 -13.21 -7.83
C THR A 40 -18.40 -14.24 -8.06
N PHE A 41 -19.03 -14.77 -7.00
CA PHE A 41 -20.23 -15.59 -7.10
C PHE A 41 -21.41 -14.76 -7.61
N GLU A 42 -22.32 -15.42 -8.33
CA GLU A 42 -23.57 -14.80 -8.81
C GLU A 42 -24.54 -14.48 -7.67
N HIS A 43 -24.32 -15.05 -6.48
CA HIS A 43 -25.13 -14.86 -5.27
C HIS A 43 -24.36 -14.15 -4.14
N GLU A 44 -25.08 -13.67 -3.12
CA GLU A 44 -24.46 -13.14 -1.91
C GLU A 44 -23.88 -14.27 -1.04
N ILE A 45 -22.74 -13.98 -0.39
CA ILE A 45 -22.15 -14.85 0.62
C ILE A 45 -22.29 -14.21 2.00
N ARG A 46 -22.53 -15.02 3.02
CA ARG A 46 -22.88 -14.57 4.38
C ARG A 46 -21.80 -14.95 5.38
N ASN A 47 -21.87 -14.34 6.56
CA ASN A 47 -21.00 -14.64 7.70
C ASN A 47 -19.50 -14.64 7.36
N VAL A 48 -19.12 -13.76 6.42
CA VAL A 48 -17.74 -13.70 5.92
C VAL A 48 -16.83 -13.20 7.02
N ALA A 49 -15.84 -14.01 7.35
CA ALA A 49 -14.80 -13.69 8.32
C ALA A 49 -13.44 -14.10 7.77
N LEU A 50 -12.42 -13.33 8.14
CA LEU A 50 -11.03 -13.56 7.75
C LEU A 50 -10.20 -13.72 9.00
N PHE A 51 -9.37 -14.77 9.06
CA PHE A 51 -8.39 -14.98 10.11
C PHE A 51 -6.98 -14.90 9.53
N ASP A 52 -6.21 -13.89 9.94
CA ASP A 52 -4.81 -13.72 9.53
C ASP A 52 -3.87 -14.03 10.71
N PRO A 53 -3.06 -15.11 10.65
CA PRO A 53 -2.13 -15.48 11.71
C PRO A 53 -0.82 -14.67 11.70
N SER A 54 -0.58 -13.80 10.72
CA SER A 54 0.67 -13.03 10.57
C SER A 54 0.93 -12.09 11.76
N PHE A 55 -0.14 -11.61 12.39
CA PHE A 55 -0.06 -10.59 13.43
C PHE A 55 -0.43 -11.16 14.78
N THR A 56 0.56 -11.25 15.66
CA THR A 56 0.39 -11.74 17.03
C THR A 56 0.64 -10.62 18.03
N ARG A 57 0.06 -10.74 19.23
CA ARG A 57 0.24 -9.76 20.32
C ARG A 57 1.69 -9.60 20.77
N SER A 58 2.55 -10.58 20.45
CA SER A 58 3.98 -10.54 20.74
C SER A 58 4.75 -9.58 19.82
N ASN A 59 4.29 -9.39 18.58
CA ASN A 59 4.95 -8.55 17.59
C ASN A 59 4.30 -7.17 17.45
N VAL A 60 2.99 -7.07 17.69
CA VAL A 60 2.22 -5.84 17.50
C VAL A 60 1.28 -5.56 18.67
N ILE A 61 0.92 -4.30 18.83
CA ILE A 61 -0.17 -3.84 19.68
C ILE A 61 -1.36 -3.57 18.77
N PHE A 62 -2.47 -4.23 19.03
CA PHE A 62 -3.72 -4.01 18.32
C PHE A 62 -4.39 -2.74 18.84
N VAL A 63 -4.79 -1.84 17.95
CA VAL A 63 -5.50 -0.60 18.34
C VAL A 63 -6.91 -0.96 18.82
N GLU A 64 -7.27 -0.45 20.01
CA GLU A 64 -8.51 -0.81 20.71
C GLU A 64 -9.77 -0.49 19.88
N GLY A 65 -10.79 -1.34 19.96
CA GLY A 65 -12.05 -1.18 19.21
C GLY A 65 -12.03 -1.63 17.74
N LYS A 66 -10.87 -1.91 17.15
CA LYS A 66 -10.76 -2.31 15.73
C LYS A 66 -10.13 -3.68 15.47
N SER A 67 -9.45 -4.25 16.45
CA SER A 67 -8.38 -5.19 16.12
C SER A 67 -8.49 -6.51 16.88
N LYS A 68 -9.20 -7.46 16.26
CA LYS A 68 -9.07 -8.90 16.52
C LYS A 68 -8.42 -9.54 15.29
N ALA A 69 -7.58 -10.57 15.48
CA ALA A 69 -6.99 -11.34 14.37
C ALA A 69 -8.06 -11.97 13.44
N LYS A 70 -9.31 -12.06 13.94
CA LYS A 70 -10.50 -12.38 13.16
C LYS A 70 -11.20 -11.08 12.75
N LEU A 71 -11.15 -10.76 11.46
CA LEU A 71 -11.85 -9.64 10.82
C LEU A 71 -13.21 -10.14 10.33
N THR A 72 -14.26 -9.33 10.47
CA THR A 72 -15.63 -9.71 10.07
C THR A 72 -16.16 -8.75 9.03
N TYR A 73 -16.65 -9.30 7.92
CA TYR A 73 -17.20 -8.57 6.77
C TYR A 73 -18.73 -8.64 6.74
N GLY A 74 -19.33 -9.62 7.42
CA GLY A 74 -20.77 -9.83 7.40
C GLY A 74 -21.21 -10.46 6.07
N THR A 75 -22.04 -9.76 5.31
CA THR A 75 -22.57 -10.24 4.02
C THR A 75 -21.91 -9.49 2.87
N ILE A 76 -21.38 -10.22 1.90
CA ILE A 76 -20.82 -9.65 0.66
C ILE A 76 -21.74 -9.99 -0.50
N LYS A 77 -22.39 -8.96 -1.07
CA LYS A 77 -23.26 -9.10 -2.24
C LYS A 77 -22.48 -9.57 -3.47
N SER A 78 -23.18 -10.24 -4.39
CA SER A 78 -22.67 -10.64 -5.70
C SER A 78 -22.02 -9.47 -6.45
N GLY A 79 -20.82 -9.71 -7.00
CA GLY A 79 -20.04 -8.73 -7.76
C GLY A 79 -19.58 -7.51 -6.95
N LYS A 80 -19.62 -7.56 -5.61
CA LYS A 80 -19.15 -6.48 -4.73
C LYS A 80 -17.87 -6.86 -4.01
N ALA A 81 -17.06 -5.84 -3.77
CA ALA A 81 -15.91 -5.91 -2.91
C ALA A 81 -16.16 -5.12 -1.60
N TYR A 82 -15.68 -5.67 -0.50
CA TYR A 82 -15.66 -5.00 0.81
C TYR A 82 -14.23 -4.97 1.33
N HIS A 83 -13.93 -3.95 2.13
CA HIS A 83 -12.63 -3.82 2.76
C HIS A 83 -12.75 -3.67 4.28
N VAL A 84 -11.74 -4.18 4.97
CA VAL A 84 -11.55 -3.99 6.40
C VAL A 84 -10.11 -3.59 6.64
N ASP A 85 -9.91 -2.58 7.48
CA ASP A 85 -8.59 -2.08 7.85
C ASP A 85 -8.21 -2.62 9.24
N LEU A 86 -7.04 -3.24 9.33
CA LEU A 86 -6.42 -3.67 10.58
C LEU A 86 -5.37 -2.64 11.00
N ASP A 87 -5.67 -1.92 12.07
CA ASP A 87 -4.81 -0.92 12.69
C ASP A 87 -4.01 -1.55 13.83
N MET A 88 -2.68 -1.45 13.76
CA MET A 88 -1.76 -2.00 14.75
C MET A 88 -0.50 -1.15 14.91
N ILE A 89 0.26 -1.37 15.98
CA ILE A 89 1.52 -0.67 16.26
C ILE A 89 2.62 -1.71 16.47
N PRO A 90 3.65 -1.78 15.61
CA PRO A 90 4.77 -2.70 15.80
C PRO A 90 5.53 -2.42 17.09
N ARG A 91 5.87 -3.46 17.85
CA ARG A 91 6.52 -3.31 19.16
C ARG A 91 8.02 -3.07 19.09
N SER A 92 8.67 -3.61 18.07
CA SER A 92 10.13 -3.61 17.94
C SER A 92 10.55 -3.68 16.47
N PRO A 93 11.79 -3.31 16.13
CA PRO A 93 12.33 -3.50 14.79
C PRO A 93 12.52 -4.99 14.54
N ASN A 94 11.66 -5.59 13.74
CA ASN A 94 11.72 -7.00 13.38
C ASN A 94 11.12 -7.23 11.99
N LYS A 95 11.32 -8.44 11.48
CA LYS A 95 10.59 -8.93 10.32
C LYS A 95 9.29 -9.55 10.80
N ILE A 96 8.16 -9.07 10.30
CA ILE A 96 6.86 -9.71 10.52
C ILE A 96 6.58 -10.59 9.30
N PRO A 97 6.59 -11.93 9.44
CA PRO A 97 6.23 -12.81 8.33
C PRO A 97 4.75 -12.64 8.02
N LEU A 98 4.45 -12.41 6.75
CA LEU A 98 3.10 -12.43 6.23
C LEU A 98 2.78 -13.85 5.80
N LEU A 99 1.84 -14.47 6.50
CA LEU A 99 1.37 -15.82 6.28
C LEU A 99 0.10 -15.82 5.42
N ILE A 100 -0.27 -17.00 4.95
CA ILE A 100 -1.57 -17.27 4.32
C ILE A 100 -2.67 -17.08 5.39
N ALA A 101 -3.71 -16.34 5.04
CA ALA A 101 -4.88 -16.15 5.89
C ALA A 101 -6.01 -17.05 5.41
N ASN A 102 -6.92 -17.43 6.30
CA ASN A 102 -8.08 -18.23 5.93
C ASN A 102 -9.34 -17.38 6.00
N ALA A 103 -10.12 -17.35 4.92
CA ALA A 103 -11.45 -16.78 4.92
C ALA A 103 -12.49 -17.90 5.05
N THR A 104 -13.48 -17.65 5.90
CA THR A 104 -14.65 -18.52 6.08
C THR A 104 -15.88 -17.76 5.64
N TYR A 105 -16.77 -18.40 4.88
CA TYR A 105 -18.03 -17.82 4.43
C TYR A 105 -19.10 -18.90 4.28
N GLU A 106 -20.36 -18.46 4.26
CA GLU A 106 -21.52 -19.31 4.11
C GLU A 106 -22.18 -19.05 2.74
N LEU A 107 -22.43 -20.13 2.00
CA LEU A 107 -23.15 -20.13 0.74
C LEU A 107 -24.68 -20.17 0.96
N PRO A 108 -25.52 -19.89 -0.07
CA PRO A 108 -26.97 -19.87 0.08
C PRO A 108 -27.60 -21.18 0.54
N ASP A 109 -26.92 -22.31 0.30
CA ASP A 109 -27.30 -23.65 0.78
C ASP A 109 -26.88 -23.91 2.24
N SER A 110 -26.43 -22.87 2.95
CA SER A 110 -25.91 -22.94 4.32
C SER A 110 -24.62 -23.77 4.46
N SER A 111 -23.96 -24.12 3.36
CA SER A 111 -22.65 -24.77 3.43
C SER A 111 -21.58 -23.76 3.83
N ILE A 112 -20.76 -24.13 4.81
CA ILE A 112 -19.63 -23.31 5.27
C ILE A 112 -18.40 -23.71 4.48
N GLN A 113 -17.80 -22.74 3.80
CA GLN A 113 -16.58 -22.90 3.05
C GLN A 113 -15.42 -22.21 3.78
N THR A 114 -14.23 -22.81 3.66
CA THR A 114 -12.98 -22.20 4.13
C THR A 114 -11.99 -22.21 2.98
N ILE A 115 -11.45 -21.04 2.67
CA ILE A 115 -10.46 -20.90 1.59
C ILE A 115 -9.20 -20.20 2.11
N PRO A 116 -8.01 -20.64 1.67
CA PRO A 116 -6.79 -19.89 1.88
C PRO A 116 -6.76 -18.68 0.96
N LEU A 117 -6.33 -17.53 1.48
CA LEU A 117 -6.18 -16.28 0.77
C LEU A 117 -4.81 -15.65 1.03
N PHE A 118 -4.41 -14.82 0.08
CA PHE A 118 -3.16 -14.05 0.03
C PHE A 118 -1.90 -14.90 -0.11
N SER A 119 -0.85 -14.28 -0.64
CA SER A 119 0.48 -14.87 -0.74
C SER A 119 1.31 -14.59 0.51
N GLU A 120 2.27 -15.46 0.78
CA GLU A 120 3.28 -15.23 1.81
C GLU A 120 4.18 -14.04 1.46
N GLY A 121 4.81 -13.45 2.49
CA GLY A 121 5.73 -12.33 2.33
C GLY A 121 6.33 -11.87 3.66
N GLU A 122 6.87 -10.66 3.69
CA GLU A 122 7.38 -10.07 4.92
C GLU A 122 7.14 -8.56 4.99
N ILE A 123 6.91 -8.06 6.20
CA ILE A 123 6.97 -6.63 6.51
C ILE A 123 8.25 -6.39 7.30
N ASN A 124 9.10 -5.50 6.78
CA ASN A 124 10.32 -5.09 7.44
C ASN A 124 10.03 -3.88 8.35
N VAL A 125 9.96 -4.09 9.66
CA VAL A 125 9.79 -3.01 10.64
C VAL A 125 11.13 -2.39 10.95
N ILE A 126 11.26 -1.08 10.69
CA ILE A 126 12.47 -0.34 11.01
C ILE A 126 12.35 0.36 12.37
N SER A 127 13.49 0.48 13.06
CA SER A 127 13.53 1.24 14.32
C SER A 127 13.20 2.71 14.09
N LYS A 128 12.54 3.34 15.05
CA LYS A 128 12.21 4.77 14.99
C LYS A 128 13.44 5.66 14.76
N ARG A 129 14.57 5.33 15.40
CA ARG A 129 15.85 6.04 15.20
C ARG A 129 16.35 5.95 13.74
N LYS A 130 16.27 4.76 13.14
CA LYS A 130 16.69 4.55 11.73
C LYS A 130 15.76 5.29 10.77
N SER A 131 14.45 5.31 11.03
CA SER A 131 13.50 6.11 10.26
C SER A 131 13.86 7.60 10.29
N PHE A 132 14.03 8.15 11.50
CA PHE A 132 14.43 9.55 11.69
C PHE A 132 15.75 9.89 10.98
N LEU A 133 16.77 9.03 11.09
CA LEU A 133 18.05 9.26 10.39
C LEU A 133 17.91 9.23 8.86
N ASN A 134 17.02 8.37 8.33
CA ASN A 134 16.75 8.35 6.90
C ASN A 134 16.07 9.65 6.46
N ASP A 135 15.09 10.14 7.22
CA ASP A 135 14.39 11.39 6.92
C ASP A 135 15.35 12.59 6.94
N VAL A 136 16.22 12.66 7.95
CA VAL A 136 17.26 13.70 8.04
C VAL A 136 18.24 13.62 6.86
N LYS A 137 18.69 12.41 6.47
CA LYS A 137 19.59 12.24 5.32
C LYS A 137 18.95 12.69 4.02
N VAL A 138 17.70 12.29 3.77
CA VAL A 138 16.96 12.69 2.57
C VAL A 138 16.80 14.21 2.53
N SER A 139 16.46 14.82 3.66
CA SER A 139 16.35 16.27 3.79
C SER A 139 17.68 16.98 3.52
N GLN A 140 18.79 16.51 4.10
CA GLN A 140 20.12 17.08 3.86
C GLN A 140 20.54 16.97 2.39
N VAL A 141 20.30 15.81 1.76
CA VAL A 141 20.59 15.60 0.34
C VAL A 141 19.75 16.53 -0.53
N PHE A 142 18.46 16.71 -0.20
CA PHE A 142 17.58 17.66 -0.91
C PHE A 142 18.08 19.10 -0.79
N TYR A 143 18.45 19.56 0.41
CA TYR A 143 18.99 20.91 0.60
C TYR A 143 20.32 21.11 -0.11
N LEU A 144 21.21 20.10 -0.10
CA LEU A 144 22.46 20.14 -0.83
C LEU A 144 22.22 20.24 -2.35
N TRP A 145 21.26 19.46 -2.87
CA TRP A 145 20.89 19.50 -4.29
C TRP A 145 20.29 20.85 -4.67
N LEU A 146 19.37 21.39 -3.87
CA LEU A 146 18.79 22.71 -4.07
C LEU A 146 19.87 23.81 -4.08
N PHE A 147 20.81 23.75 -3.14
CA PHE A 147 21.93 24.69 -3.07
C PHE A 147 22.83 24.61 -4.32
N MET A 148 23.15 23.39 -4.77
CA MET A 148 23.90 23.18 -6.02
C MET A 148 23.15 23.74 -7.23
N CYS A 149 21.83 23.55 -7.33
CA CYS A 149 21.00 24.14 -8.38
C CYS A 149 20.99 25.68 -8.33
N LEU A 150 20.89 26.27 -7.13
CA LEU A 150 20.91 27.72 -6.96
C LEU A 150 22.25 28.34 -7.38
N ILE A 151 23.39 27.68 -7.13
CA ILE A 151 24.71 28.21 -7.50
C ILE A 151 25.04 27.96 -8.98
N THR A 152 24.53 26.89 -9.57
CA THR A 152 24.90 26.52 -10.95
C THR A 152 23.88 26.97 -11.97
N ILE A 153 22.60 26.65 -11.78
CA ILE A 153 21.55 26.85 -12.79
C ILE A 153 21.09 28.31 -12.83
N VAL A 154 20.90 28.94 -11.66
CA VAL A 154 20.38 30.31 -11.60
C VAL A 154 21.33 31.32 -12.27
N PRO A 155 22.66 31.29 -12.04
CA PRO A 155 23.57 32.21 -12.73
C PRO A 155 23.64 31.95 -14.23
N ILE A 156 23.55 30.69 -14.66
CA ILE A 156 23.49 30.34 -16.09
C ILE A 156 22.24 30.94 -16.74
N LEU A 157 21.06 30.75 -16.16
CA LEU A 157 19.81 31.31 -16.66
C LEU A 157 19.83 32.84 -16.68
N TYR A 158 20.35 33.46 -15.61
CA TYR A 158 20.53 34.91 -15.54
C TYR A 158 21.48 35.42 -16.64
N SER A 159 22.59 34.72 -16.88
CA SER A 159 23.53 35.07 -17.95
C SER A 159 22.90 34.99 -19.35
N PHE A 160 22.04 33.99 -19.59
CA PHE A 160 21.29 33.87 -20.84
C PHE A 160 20.28 35.01 -21.01
N GLN A 161 19.59 35.42 -19.94
CA GLN A 161 18.68 36.56 -19.99
C GLN A 161 19.42 37.87 -20.30
N ILE A 162 20.58 38.12 -19.68
CA ILE A 162 21.42 39.28 -20.00
C ILE A 162 21.86 39.24 -21.46
N ARG A 163 22.34 38.09 -21.96
CA ARG A 163 22.75 37.94 -23.37
C ARG A 163 21.60 38.23 -24.32
N LYS A 164 20.39 37.71 -24.03
CA LYS A 164 19.19 37.96 -24.83
C LYS A 164 18.79 39.43 -24.82
N ALA A 165 18.80 40.07 -23.64
CA ALA A 165 18.51 41.50 -23.50
C ALA A 165 19.51 42.36 -24.29
N LYS A 166 20.81 42.06 -24.19
CA LYS A 166 21.86 42.76 -24.94
C LYS A 166 21.64 42.65 -26.46
N ASN A 167 21.36 41.45 -26.97
CA ASN A 167 21.13 41.23 -28.39
C ASN A 167 19.91 41.99 -28.93
N ASN A 168 18.83 42.08 -28.14
CA ASN A 168 17.64 42.84 -28.52
C ASN A 168 17.91 44.35 -28.57
N LEU A 169 18.70 44.86 -27.62
CA LEU A 169 19.07 46.28 -27.53
C LEU A 169 20.02 46.72 -28.66
N ILE A 170 20.89 45.82 -29.12
CA ILE A 170 21.72 46.04 -30.31
C ILE A 170 20.85 46.10 -31.56
N LYS A 171 19.92 45.15 -31.73
CA LYS A 171 19.00 45.14 -32.88
C LYS A 171 18.13 46.40 -32.97
N SER A 172 17.64 46.92 -31.85
CA SER A 172 16.81 48.13 -31.82
C SER A 172 17.59 49.43 -32.10
N LYS A 173 18.92 49.42 -32.00
CA LYS A 173 19.77 50.57 -32.34
C LYS A 173 20.27 50.56 -33.80
N SER A 174 20.17 49.41 -34.47
CA SER A 174 20.57 49.24 -35.87
C SER A 174 19.41 49.36 -36.87
N SER A 175 18.19 49.60 -36.38
CA SER A 175 16.98 49.90 -37.15
C SER A 175 16.64 51.37 -37.04
#